data_AF-A0A2D3WFL2-F1
#
_entry.id   AF-A0A2D3WFL2-F1
#
_cell.length_a   1.000
_cell.length_b   1.000
_cell.length_c   1.000
_cell.angle_alpha   90.00
_cell.angle_beta   90.00
_cell.angle_gamma   90.00
#
_symmetry.space_group_name_H-M   'P 1'
#
loop_
_entity.id
_entity.type
_entity.pdbx_description
1 polymer ?
#
loop_
_entity_poly.entity_id
_entity_poly.type
_entity_poly.pdbx_seq_one_letter_code
_entity_poly.pdbx_strand_id
1 'polypeptide(L)'
;MLVPKQAAYTIFGMPPEEATDIVVHVSNPVEIPTIVQKITERYPDLRAITQDDLRISYQNIFDYKSGFFLSLFIVCVFAFFIVIYDKASGLSSEERREIGILKALGWRMSDIVHAKFYESFVMALSAFLTGFCAALFFVYVLQAPLLRSVFIGYSELKPPFRLPFSVDVKMIVLLFFLSVPVYIAATLIPSWKAACLDADEVMR
;
A
#
# COMPACT_ATOMS: atom_id res chain seq x y z
N MET A 1 -14.30 -28.84 0.46
CA MET A 1 -14.71 -30.19 0.03
C MET A 1 -16.22 -30.25 0.17
N LEU A 2 -16.95 -30.55 -0.90
CA LEU A 2 -18.41 -30.74 -0.83
C LEU A 2 -18.68 -32.21 -0.55
N VAL A 3 -19.55 -32.50 0.42
CA VAL A 3 -19.88 -33.87 0.84
C VAL A 3 -21.38 -34.06 0.70
N PRO A 4 -21.87 -35.24 0.27
CA PRO A 4 -23.31 -35.51 0.21
C PRO A 4 -24.00 -35.28 1.56
N LYS A 5 -25.24 -34.75 1.52
CA LYS A 5 -26.03 -34.40 2.72
C LYS A 5 -26.02 -35.52 3.77
N GLN A 6 -26.35 -36.75 3.37
CA GLN A 6 -26.43 -37.89 4.29
C GLN A 6 -25.11 -38.15 5.03
N ALA A 7 -23.98 -38.12 4.31
CA ALA A 7 -22.66 -38.33 4.90
C ALA A 7 -22.29 -37.19 5.87
N ALA A 8 -22.65 -35.94 5.57
CA ALA A 8 -22.44 -34.82 6.50
C ALA A 8 -23.22 -35.03 7.80
N TYR A 9 -24.49 -35.43 7.74
CA TYR A 9 -25.31 -35.67 8.92
C TYR A 9 -24.76 -36.82 9.78
N THR A 10 -24.27 -37.90 9.15
CA THR A 10 -23.62 -39.00 9.88
C THR A 10 -22.30 -38.57 10.54
N ILE A 11 -21.48 -37.77 9.86
CA ILE A 11 -20.20 -37.29 10.40
C ILE A 11 -20.42 -36.35 11.60
N PHE A 12 -21.38 -35.44 11.50
CA PHE A 12 -21.66 -34.44 12.54
C PHE A 12 -22.67 -34.92 13.60
N GLY A 13 -23.27 -36.10 13.45
CA GLY A 13 -24.26 -36.64 14.38
C GLY A 13 -25.55 -35.83 14.45
N MET A 14 -25.91 -35.12 13.37
CA MET A 14 -27.11 -34.27 13.33
C MET A 14 -28.37 -35.07 12.97
N PRO A 15 -29.53 -34.77 13.60
CA PRO A 15 -30.82 -35.33 13.19
C PRO A 15 -31.17 -34.90 11.76
N PRO A 16 -31.80 -35.77 10.93
CA PRO A 16 -32.11 -35.47 9.52
C PRO A 16 -33.05 -34.28 9.29
N GLU A 17 -33.77 -33.86 10.34
CA GLU A 17 -34.72 -32.75 10.33
C GLU A 17 -34.09 -31.39 10.69
N GLU A 18 -32.84 -31.39 11.17
CA GLU A 18 -32.14 -30.16 11.54
C GLU A 18 -31.16 -29.72 10.46
N ALA A 19 -30.88 -28.43 10.40
CA ALA A 19 -29.84 -27.85 9.55
C ALA A 19 -29.22 -26.64 10.25
N THR A 20 -27.92 -26.44 10.08
CA THR A 20 -27.22 -25.28 10.62
C THR A 20 -27.61 -23.99 9.89
N ASP A 21 -27.61 -24.04 8.56
CA ASP A 21 -27.85 -22.89 7.70
C ASP A 21 -28.69 -23.29 6.48
N ILE A 22 -29.57 -22.39 6.04
CA ILE A 22 -30.40 -22.55 4.84
C ILE A 22 -30.08 -21.39 3.90
N VAL A 23 -29.65 -21.71 2.68
CA VAL A 23 -29.36 -20.72 1.64
C VAL A 23 -30.59 -20.58 0.75
N VAL A 24 -31.10 -19.36 0.63
CA VAL A 24 -32.26 -19.02 -0.21
C VAL A 24 -31.81 -18.09 -1.32
N HIS A 25 -32.17 -18.42 -2.57
CA HIS A 25 -31.95 -17.54 -3.71
C HIS A 25 -33.22 -16.74 -4.01
N VAL A 26 -33.09 -15.42 -4.06
CA VAL A 26 -34.18 -14.50 -4.38
C VAL A 26 -33.96 -13.98 -5.81
N SER A 27 -34.94 -14.19 -6.69
CA SER A 27 -34.82 -13.78 -8.10
C SER A 27 -34.80 -12.25 -8.28
N ASN A 28 -35.55 -11.51 -7.46
CA ASN A 28 -35.58 -10.04 -7.50
C ASN A 28 -34.71 -9.46 -6.37
N PRO A 29 -33.53 -8.89 -6.66
CA PRO A 29 -32.63 -8.38 -5.63
C PRO A 29 -33.23 -7.22 -4.82
N VAL A 30 -34.18 -6.47 -5.39
CA VAL A 30 -34.84 -5.34 -4.72
C VAL A 30 -35.76 -5.81 -3.58
N GLU A 31 -36.26 -7.05 -3.64
CA GLU A 31 -37.17 -7.61 -2.63
C GLU A 31 -36.45 -8.29 -1.47
N ILE A 32 -35.11 -8.42 -1.54
CA ILE A 32 -34.31 -9.06 -0.49
C ILE A 32 -34.62 -8.49 0.91
N PRO A 33 -34.67 -7.16 1.14
CA PRO A 33 -34.99 -6.60 2.45
C PRO A 33 -36.38 -7.01 2.96
N THR A 34 -37.38 -7.02 2.08
CA THR A 34 -38.75 -7.41 2.42
C THR A 34 -38.86 -8.90 2.75
N ILE A 35 -38.12 -9.74 2.04
CA ILE A 35 -38.08 -11.19 2.29
C ILE A 35 -37.37 -11.47 3.62
N VAL A 36 -36.25 -10.80 3.88
CA VAL A 36 -35.55 -10.88 5.18
C VAL A 36 -36.50 -10.51 6.31
N GLN A 37 -37.24 -9.41 6.19
CA GLN A 37 -38.23 -9.00 7.19
C GLN A 37 -39.29 -10.09 7.42
N LYS A 38 -39.90 -10.62 6.35
CA LYS A 38 -40.91 -11.69 6.45
C LYS A 38 -40.38 -12.96 7.10
N ILE A 39 -39.12 -13.32 6.85
CA ILE A 39 -38.48 -14.50 7.46
C ILE A 39 -38.30 -14.26 8.96
N THR A 40 -37.73 -13.12 9.35
CA THR A 40 -37.46 -12.79 10.76
C THR A 40 -38.75 -12.64 11.58
N GLU A 41 -39.81 -12.08 10.98
CA GLU A 41 -41.14 -11.98 11.62
C GLU A 41 -41.79 -13.36 11.83
N ARG A 42 -41.63 -14.26 10.86
CA ARG A 42 -42.23 -15.61 10.91
C ARG A 42 -41.42 -16.59 11.76
N TYR A 43 -40.11 -16.39 11.86
CA TYR A 43 -39.17 -17.24 12.57
C TYR A 43 -38.20 -16.39 13.41
N PRO A 44 -38.62 -15.96 14.62
CA PRO A 44 -37.80 -15.07 15.46
C PRO A 44 -36.49 -15.69 15.93
N ASP A 45 -36.42 -17.02 15.99
CA ASP A 45 -35.23 -17.77 16.42
C ASP A 45 -34.17 -17.87 15.31
N LEU A 46 -34.50 -17.45 14.08
CA LEU A 46 -33.60 -17.49 12.93
C LEU A 46 -32.97 -16.12 12.66
N ARG A 47 -31.68 -16.13 12.35
CA ARG A 47 -30.96 -14.94 11.87
C ARG A 47 -30.85 -14.99 10.36
N ALA A 48 -31.61 -14.15 9.68
CA ALA A 48 -31.43 -13.92 8.24
C ALA A 48 -30.22 -13.00 8.00
N ILE A 49 -29.26 -13.46 7.19
CA ILE A 49 -28.07 -12.70 6.81
C ILE A 49 -28.05 -12.60 5.29
N THR A 50 -27.98 -11.39 4.74
CA THR A 50 -27.89 -11.20 3.30
C THR A 50 -26.45 -11.32 2.80
N GLN A 51 -26.30 -11.49 1.49
CA GLN A 51 -24.99 -11.45 0.85
C GLN A 51 -24.31 -10.08 1.01
N ASP A 52 -25.09 -9.00 1.04
CA ASP A 52 -24.56 -7.64 1.26
C ASP A 52 -24.13 -7.45 2.71
N ASP A 53 -24.85 -7.99 3.70
CA ASP A 53 -24.42 -7.97 5.11
C ASP A 53 -23.08 -8.70 5.28
N LEU A 54 -22.92 -9.85 4.62
CA LEU A 54 -21.64 -10.57 4.59
C LEU A 54 -20.56 -9.72 3.94
N ARG A 55 -20.84 -9.11 2.78
CA ARG A 55 -19.87 -8.25 2.07
C ARG A 55 -19.43 -7.08 2.95
N ILE A 56 -20.37 -6.38 3.58
CA ILE A 56 -20.10 -5.25 4.47
C ILE A 56 -19.30 -5.72 5.69
N SER A 57 -19.66 -6.87 6.29
CA SER A 57 -18.92 -7.42 7.42
C SER A 57 -17.46 -7.75 7.05
N TYR A 58 -17.24 -8.36 5.88
CA TYR A 58 -15.89 -8.60 5.37
C TYR A 58 -15.15 -7.29 5.08
N GLN A 59 -15.79 -6.32 4.42
CA GLN A 59 -15.21 -4.99 4.15
C GLN A 59 -14.76 -4.31 5.44
N ASN A 60 -15.61 -4.26 6.48
CA ASN A 60 -15.28 -3.65 7.77
C ASN A 60 -14.06 -4.32 8.45
N ILE A 61 -13.95 -5.65 8.36
CA ILE A 61 -12.78 -6.37 8.88
C ILE A 61 -11.51 -5.98 8.11
N PHE A 62 -11.60 -5.87 6.78
CA PHE A 62 -10.47 -5.43 5.94
C PHE A 62 -10.12 -3.96 6.16
N ASP A 63 -11.09 -3.07 6.33
CA ASP A 63 -10.88 -1.64 6.55
C ASP A 63 -10.20 -1.39 7.91
N TYR A 64 -10.61 -2.10 8.96
CA TYR A 64 -9.94 -2.04 10.26
C TYR A 64 -8.45 -2.46 10.15
N LYS A 65 -8.18 -3.56 9.43
CA LYS A 65 -6.80 -4.01 9.17
C LYS A 65 -6.03 -3.01 8.31
N SER A 66 -6.70 -2.36 7.37
CA SER A 66 -6.12 -1.33 6.49
C SER A 66 -5.71 -0.08 7.28
N GLY A 67 -6.42 0.25 8.36
CA GLY A 67 -6.03 1.32 9.30
C GLY A 67 -4.65 1.12 9.93
N PHE A 68 -4.26 -0.12 10.23
CA PHE A 68 -2.90 -0.42 10.71
C PHE A 68 -1.82 -0.18 9.64
N PHE A 69 -2.10 -0.51 8.38
CA PHE A 69 -1.16 -0.21 7.29
C PHE A 69 -1.10 1.28 6.99
N LEU A 70 -2.22 2.00 7.16
CA LEU A 70 -2.24 3.45 7.03
C LEU A 70 -1.34 4.11 8.07
N SER A 71 -1.32 3.64 9.32
CA SER A 71 -0.43 4.19 10.35
C SER A 71 1.05 3.93 10.02
N LEU A 72 1.41 2.72 9.57
CA LEU A 72 2.77 2.43 9.10
C LEU A 72 3.17 3.28 7.89
N PHE A 73 2.24 3.46 6.95
CA PHE A 73 2.46 4.31 5.78
C PHE A 73 2.72 5.76 6.19
N ILE A 74 1.95 6.29 7.15
CA ILE A 74 2.16 7.63 7.70
C ILE A 74 3.58 7.75 8.29
N VAL A 75 4.04 6.76 9.07
CA VAL A 75 5.41 6.76 9.61
C VAL A 75 6.46 6.79 8.48
N CYS A 76 6.29 5.99 7.42
CA CYS A 76 7.17 6.02 6.26
C CYS A 76 7.16 7.37 5.54
N VAL A 77 5.99 8.01 5.40
CA VAL A 77 5.86 9.35 4.81
C VAL A 77 6.57 10.40 5.66
N PHE A 78 6.45 10.34 7.00
CA PHE A 78 7.20 11.22 7.89
C PHE A 78 8.72 11.00 7.76
N ALA A 79 9.19 9.75 7.74
CA ALA A 79 10.59 9.44 7.53
C ALA A 79 11.10 9.98 6.19
N PHE A 80 10.31 9.86 5.13
CA PHE A 80 10.62 10.46 3.83
C PHE A 80 10.72 11.99 3.92
N PHE A 81 9.77 12.66 4.58
CA PHE A 81 9.84 14.11 4.79
C PHE A 81 11.07 14.56 5.59
N ILE A 82 11.56 13.75 6.54
CA ILE A 82 12.81 14.04 7.25
C ILE A 82 13.99 14.04 6.29
N VAL A 83 14.07 13.06 5.37
CA VAL A 83 15.12 13.00 4.34
C VAL A 83 15.01 14.20 3.39
N ILE A 84 13.80 14.56 2.99
CA ILE A 84 13.55 15.74 2.16
C ILE A 84 13.98 17.02 2.87
N TYR A 85 13.66 17.15 4.15
CA TYR A 85 14.04 18.30 4.97
C TYR A 85 15.56 18.41 5.09
N ASP A 86 16.25 17.30 5.37
CA ASP A 86 17.71 17.24 5.43
C ASP A 86 18.32 17.75 4.11
N LYS A 87 17.90 17.20 2.97
CA LYS A 87 18.36 17.63 1.65
C LYS A 87 18.02 19.09 1.31
N ALA A 88 16.86 19.57 1.73
CA ALA A 88 16.42 20.95 1.47
C ALA A 88 17.07 21.99 2.41
N SER A 89 17.47 21.58 3.62
CA SER A 89 17.99 22.47 4.67
C SER A 89 19.32 23.11 4.31
N GLY A 90 20.07 22.49 3.40
CA GLY A 90 21.25 23.09 2.79
C GLY A 90 22.18 22.04 2.20
N LEU A 91 23.05 22.50 1.31
CA LEU A 91 24.16 21.67 0.82
C LEU A 91 25.19 21.45 1.93
N SER A 92 25.71 20.24 1.99
CA SER A 92 26.89 19.91 2.77
C SER A 92 28.10 20.77 2.36
N SER A 93 29.08 20.92 3.24
CA SER A 93 30.33 21.64 2.93
C SER A 93 31.06 21.03 1.73
N GLU A 94 30.97 19.71 1.55
CA GLU A 94 31.55 19.00 0.42
C GLU A 94 30.85 19.35 -0.91
N GLU A 95 29.52 19.35 -0.95
CA GLU A 95 28.74 19.72 -2.13
C GLU A 95 28.95 21.20 -2.51
N ARG A 96 29.05 22.09 -1.52
CA ARG A 96 29.38 23.51 -1.78
C ARG A 96 30.77 23.63 -2.40
N ARG A 97 31.77 22.92 -1.86
CA ARG A 97 33.12 22.91 -2.41
C ARG A 97 33.15 22.37 -3.84
N GLU A 98 32.40 21.30 -4.11
CA GLU A 98 32.25 20.73 -5.45
C GLU A 98 31.72 21.78 -6.44
N ILE A 99 30.62 22.46 -6.08
CA ILE A 99 30.03 23.53 -6.91
C ILE A 99 31.01 24.69 -7.11
N GLY A 100 31.75 25.08 -6.06
CA GLY A 100 32.78 26.13 -6.14
C GLY A 100 33.90 25.78 -7.12
N ILE A 101 34.39 24.53 -7.09
CA ILE A 101 35.40 24.04 -8.04
C ILE A 101 34.84 24.03 -9.47
N LEU A 102 33.62 23.54 -9.69
CA LEU A 102 32.98 23.52 -11.01
C LEU A 102 32.82 24.95 -11.56
N LYS A 103 32.40 25.90 -10.73
CA LYS A 103 32.33 27.32 -11.12
C LYS A 103 33.70 27.91 -11.44
N ALA A 104 34.74 27.57 -10.68
CA ALA A 104 36.11 28.03 -10.96
C ALA A 104 36.66 27.48 -12.28
N LEU A 105 36.21 26.29 -12.70
CA LEU A 105 36.50 25.70 -14.01
C LEU A 105 35.67 26.30 -15.16
N GLY A 106 34.79 27.26 -14.88
CA GLY A 106 34.00 27.98 -15.89
C GLY A 106 32.67 27.31 -16.24
N TRP A 107 32.19 26.35 -15.44
CA TRP A 107 30.86 25.78 -15.66
C TRP A 107 29.78 26.84 -15.47
N ARG A 108 28.78 26.82 -16.36
CA ARG A 108 27.61 27.68 -16.21
C ARG A 108 26.70 27.14 -15.13
N MET A 109 25.92 28.02 -14.55
CA MET A 109 24.87 27.68 -13.60
C MET A 109 23.90 26.61 -14.15
N SER A 110 23.55 26.69 -15.44
CA SER A 110 22.74 25.68 -16.11
C SER A 110 23.37 24.30 -16.04
N ASP A 111 24.67 24.20 -16.31
CA ASP A 111 25.37 22.91 -16.45
C ASP A 111 25.42 22.19 -15.10
N ILE A 112 25.65 22.95 -14.02
CA ILE A 112 25.65 22.45 -12.64
C ILE A 112 24.25 21.93 -12.26
N VAL A 113 23.20 22.68 -12.58
CA VAL A 113 21.80 22.28 -12.28
C VAL A 113 21.41 21.04 -13.06
N HIS A 114 21.78 20.93 -14.34
CA HIS A 114 21.51 19.73 -15.14
C HIS A 114 22.26 18.52 -14.61
N ALA A 115 23.53 18.67 -14.23
CA ALA A 115 24.31 17.59 -13.63
C ALA A 115 23.66 17.08 -12.33
N LYS A 116 23.29 17.99 -11.42
CA LYS A 116 22.62 17.63 -10.16
C LYS A 116 21.21 17.06 -10.37
N PHE A 117 20.50 17.48 -11.42
CA PHE A 117 19.24 16.86 -11.82
C PHE A 117 19.44 15.40 -12.23
N TYR A 118 20.39 15.10 -13.11
CA TYR A 118 20.65 13.73 -13.54
C TYR A 118 21.13 12.83 -12.40
N GLU A 119 22.01 13.34 -11.54
CA GLU A 119 22.45 12.64 -10.33
C GLU A 119 21.25 12.27 -9.45
N SER A 120 20.44 13.27 -9.10
CA SER A 120 19.26 13.09 -8.25
C SER A 120 18.21 12.19 -8.91
N PHE A 121 18.04 12.28 -10.23
CA PHE A 121 17.09 11.47 -10.99
C PHE A 121 17.50 10.01 -11.00
N VAL A 122 18.78 9.70 -11.28
CA VAL A 122 19.30 8.33 -11.25
C VAL A 122 19.20 7.74 -9.85
N MET A 123 19.54 8.51 -8.81
CA MET A 123 19.39 8.07 -7.42
C MET A 123 17.92 7.79 -7.05
N ALA A 124 17.01 8.73 -7.31
CA ALA A 124 15.60 8.57 -6.97
C ALA A 124 14.92 7.44 -7.76
N LEU A 125 15.23 7.33 -9.06
CA LEU A 125 14.70 6.28 -9.91
C LEU A 125 15.22 4.89 -9.50
N SER A 126 16.52 4.77 -9.22
CA SER A 126 17.10 3.50 -8.79
C SER A 126 16.57 3.06 -7.43
N ALA A 127 16.40 3.98 -6.47
CA ALA A 127 15.77 3.71 -5.19
C ALA A 127 14.31 3.28 -5.36
N PHE A 128 13.53 3.98 -6.20
CA PHE A 128 12.12 3.64 -6.45
C PHE A 128 11.97 2.24 -7.06
N LEU A 129 12.75 1.93 -8.10
CA LEU A 129 12.71 0.61 -8.76
C LEU A 129 13.13 -0.49 -7.79
N THR A 130 14.20 -0.27 -7.01
CA THR A 130 14.69 -1.26 -6.05
C THR A 130 13.66 -1.49 -4.94
N GLY A 131 13.06 -0.43 -4.40
CA GLY A 131 12.00 -0.53 -3.40
C GLY A 131 10.76 -1.24 -3.92
N PHE A 132 10.35 -0.95 -5.16
CA PHE A 132 9.24 -1.61 -5.82
C PHE A 132 9.49 -3.11 -6.03
N CYS A 133 10.66 -3.47 -6.58
CA CYS A 133 11.06 -4.86 -6.76
C CYS A 133 11.17 -5.60 -5.42
N ALA A 134 11.73 -4.96 -4.38
CA ALA A 134 11.81 -5.52 -3.05
C ALA A 134 10.43 -5.78 -2.44
N ALA A 135 9.47 -4.86 -2.63
CA ALA A 135 8.09 -5.04 -2.19
C ALA A 135 7.41 -6.23 -2.89
N LEU A 136 7.55 -6.34 -4.22
CA LEU A 136 7.02 -7.48 -4.98
C LEU A 136 7.66 -8.80 -4.55
N PHE A 137 8.99 -8.82 -4.36
CA PHE A 137 9.71 -9.99 -3.87
C PHE A 137 9.21 -10.41 -2.48
N PHE A 138 9.07 -9.46 -1.57
CA PHE A 138 8.56 -9.71 -0.22
C PHE A 138 7.14 -10.28 -0.23
N VAL A 139 6.25 -9.77 -1.08
CA VAL A 139 4.86 -10.21 -1.13
C VAL A 139 4.70 -11.56 -1.84
N TYR A 140 5.26 -11.70 -3.04
CA TYR A 140 4.98 -12.86 -3.89
C TYR A 140 5.97 -14.01 -3.70
N VAL A 141 7.24 -13.73 -3.42
CA VAL A 141 8.26 -14.78 -3.22
C VAL A 141 8.31 -15.20 -1.76
N LEU A 142 8.44 -14.25 -0.83
CA LEU A 142 8.49 -14.56 0.60
C LEU A 142 7.10 -14.84 1.20
N GLN A 143 6.03 -14.67 0.43
CA GLN A 143 4.63 -14.86 0.87
C GLN A 143 4.24 -13.94 2.03
N ALA A 144 4.85 -12.75 2.10
CA ALA A 144 4.62 -11.71 3.09
C ALA A 144 4.56 -12.25 4.53
N PRO A 145 5.68 -12.77 5.08
CA PRO A 145 5.71 -13.28 6.44
C PRO A 145 5.25 -12.19 7.41
N LEU A 146 4.57 -12.58 8.49
CA LEU A 146 3.87 -11.69 9.45
C LEU A 146 2.63 -11.00 8.87
N LEU A 147 2.72 -10.31 7.73
CA LEU A 147 1.57 -9.62 7.13
C LEU A 147 0.46 -10.59 6.75
N ARG A 148 0.83 -11.75 6.20
CA ARG A 148 -0.11 -12.84 5.88
C ARG A 148 -0.92 -13.28 7.11
N SER A 149 -0.28 -13.38 8.27
CA SER A 149 -0.94 -13.76 9.53
C SER A 149 -1.94 -12.69 9.99
N VAL A 150 -1.59 -11.40 9.80
CA VAL A 150 -2.49 -10.29 10.10
C VAL A 150 -3.75 -10.33 9.21
N PHE A 151 -3.61 -10.63 7.92
CA PHE A 151 -4.75 -10.66 6.99
C PHE A 151 -5.64 -11.91 7.09
N ILE A 152 -5.06 -13.10 7.19
CA ILE A 152 -5.82 -14.37 7.18
C ILE A 152 -6.47 -14.66 8.56
N GLY A 153 -5.97 -14.04 9.64
CA GLY A 153 -6.45 -14.30 10.99
C GLY A 153 -6.04 -15.68 11.53
N TYR A 154 -6.35 -15.94 12.80
CA TYR A 154 -5.94 -17.14 13.54
C TYR A 154 -6.85 -18.36 13.29
N SER A 155 -7.50 -18.47 12.14
CA SER A 155 -8.34 -19.63 11.86
C SER A 155 -7.49 -20.83 11.46
N GLU A 156 -7.66 -21.96 12.16
CA GLU A 156 -6.94 -23.23 11.97
C GLU A 156 -7.28 -23.89 10.62
N LEU A 157 -8.45 -23.58 10.05
CA LEU A 157 -8.86 -24.04 8.72
C LEU A 157 -8.41 -23.05 7.65
N LYS A 158 -7.14 -23.12 7.25
CA LYS A 158 -6.57 -22.24 6.21
C LYS A 158 -6.80 -22.85 4.82
N PRO A 159 -7.74 -22.34 4.00
CA PRO A 159 -7.72 -22.67 2.58
C PRO A 159 -6.37 -22.22 1.98
N PRO A 160 -5.89 -22.87 0.91
CA PRO A 160 -4.65 -22.48 0.24
C PRO A 160 -4.80 -21.05 -0.29
N PHE A 161 -4.28 -20.08 0.47
CA PHE A 161 -4.28 -18.67 0.10
C PHE A 161 -3.21 -18.44 -0.96
N ARG A 162 -3.63 -18.45 -2.23
CA ARG A 162 -2.82 -18.01 -3.35
C ARG A 162 -3.13 -16.54 -3.57
N LEU A 163 -2.18 -15.66 -3.26
CA LEU A 163 -2.29 -14.25 -3.59
C LEU A 163 -2.38 -14.11 -5.12
N PRO A 164 -3.49 -13.61 -5.69
CA PRO A 164 -3.52 -13.29 -7.10
C PRO A 164 -2.51 -12.17 -7.35
N PHE A 165 -1.74 -12.26 -8.44
CA PHE A 165 -0.87 -11.17 -8.85
C PHE A 165 -1.74 -9.99 -9.29
N SER A 166 -1.86 -9.00 -8.41
CA SER A 166 -2.63 -7.78 -8.64
C SER A 166 -1.74 -6.60 -8.32
N VAL A 167 -1.52 -5.76 -9.34
CA VAL A 167 -0.70 -4.57 -9.22
C VAL A 167 -1.53 -3.40 -9.75
N ASP A 168 -1.87 -2.46 -8.87
CA ASP A 168 -2.58 -1.25 -9.26
C ASP A 168 -1.59 -0.22 -9.81
N VAL A 169 -1.67 0.02 -11.11
CA VAL A 169 -0.85 1.02 -11.82
C VAL A 169 -1.05 2.41 -11.23
N LYS A 170 -2.26 2.74 -10.75
CA LYS A 170 -2.54 4.06 -10.16
C LYS A 170 -1.71 4.27 -8.89
N MET A 171 -1.56 3.25 -8.07
CA MET A 171 -0.77 3.32 -6.84
C MET A 171 0.73 3.48 -7.14
N ILE A 172 1.23 2.77 -8.16
CA ILE A 172 2.63 2.91 -8.61
C ILE A 172 2.90 4.34 -9.07
N VAL A 173 2.02 4.87 -9.94
CA VAL A 173 2.14 6.24 -10.45
C VAL A 173 2.08 7.25 -9.31
N LEU A 174 1.15 7.09 -8.37
CA LEU A 174 1.04 7.96 -7.20
C LEU A 174 2.33 7.95 -6.36
N LEU A 175 2.87 6.77 -6.05
CA LEU A 175 4.11 6.64 -5.27
C LEU A 175 5.31 7.21 -6.02
N PHE A 176 5.38 7.03 -7.33
CA PHE A 176 6.43 7.61 -8.17
C PHE A 176 6.40 9.14 -8.11
N PHE A 177 5.24 9.76 -8.34
CA PHE A 177 5.11 11.22 -8.31
C PHE A 177 5.23 11.82 -6.91
N LEU A 178 4.88 11.06 -5.87
CA LEU A 178 5.06 11.49 -4.47
C LEU A 178 6.53 11.45 -4.04
N SER A 179 7.35 10.55 -4.59
CA SER A 179 8.73 10.35 -4.14
C SER A 179 9.76 11.00 -5.06
N VAL A 180 9.78 10.63 -6.35
CA VAL A 180 10.86 10.97 -7.28
C VAL A 180 10.94 12.47 -7.56
N PRO A 181 9.86 13.15 -8.03
CA PRO A 181 9.90 14.59 -8.26
C PRO A 181 10.15 15.40 -6.99
N VAL A 182 9.56 14.99 -5.86
CA VAL A 182 9.71 15.68 -4.58
C VAL A 182 11.17 15.63 -4.10
N TYR A 183 11.81 14.48 -4.21
CA TYR A 183 13.23 14.33 -3.89
C TYR A 183 14.11 15.18 -4.81
N ILE A 184 13.89 15.12 -6.12
CA ILE A 184 14.65 15.93 -7.08
C ILE A 184 14.47 17.42 -6.80
N ALA A 185 13.26 17.88 -6.49
CA ALA A 185 13.02 19.28 -6.15
C ALA A 185 13.79 19.68 -4.88
N ALA A 186 13.79 18.82 -3.86
CA ALA A 186 14.49 19.06 -2.60
C ALA A 186 16.01 19.21 -2.78
N THR A 187 16.62 18.47 -3.71
CA THR A 187 18.06 18.59 -4.00
C THR A 187 18.38 19.73 -4.96
N LEU A 188 17.51 19.98 -5.94
CA LEU A 188 17.77 20.97 -6.99
C LEU A 188 17.67 22.41 -6.48
N ILE A 189 16.70 22.71 -5.61
CA ILE A 189 16.48 24.06 -5.07
C ILE A 189 17.73 24.63 -4.35
N PRO A 190 18.35 23.94 -3.38
CA PRO A 190 19.57 24.43 -2.73
C PRO A 190 20.77 24.43 -3.68
N SER A 191 20.89 23.47 -4.60
CA SER A 191 21.94 23.43 -5.63
C SER A 191 21.87 24.64 -6.57
N TRP A 192 20.66 25.02 -6.98
CA TRP A 192 20.39 26.18 -7.81
C TRP A 192 20.77 27.47 -7.10
N LYS A 193 20.39 27.62 -5.82
CA LYS A 193 20.78 28.76 -4.99
C LYS A 193 22.30 28.89 -4.87
N ALA A 194 23.02 27.80 -4.65
CA ALA A 194 24.47 27.81 -4.57
C ALA A 194 25.15 28.11 -5.92
N ALA A 195 24.59 27.62 -7.03
CA ALA A 195 25.13 27.88 -8.36
C ALA A 195 25.00 29.38 -8.77
N CYS A 196 24.00 30.09 -8.24
CA CYS A 196 23.87 31.54 -8.40
C CYS A 196 24.99 32.35 -7.73
N LEU A 197 25.49 31.90 -6.58
CA LEU A 197 26.51 32.61 -5.79
C LEU A 197 27.89 32.50 -6.43
N ASP A 198 28.72 33.54 -6.35
CA ASP A 198 30.07 33.53 -6.94
C ASP A 198 31.00 32.50 -6.29
N ALA A 199 32.00 32.02 -7.03
CA ALA A 199 32.84 30.90 -6.60
C ALA A 199 33.56 31.18 -5.26
N ASP A 200 33.95 32.43 -5.01
CA ASP A 200 34.58 32.86 -3.75
C ASP A 200 33.57 32.92 -2.59
N GLU A 201 32.31 33.28 -2.87
CA GLU A 201 31.23 33.31 -1.88
C GLU A 201 30.71 31.90 -1.53
N VAL A 202 30.77 30.96 -2.47
CA VAL A 202 30.37 29.55 -2.24
C VAL A 202 31.40 28.80 -1.39
N MET A 203 32.68 29.17 -1.49
CA MET A 203 33.79 28.51 -0.78
C MET A 203 34.08 29.08 0.62
N ARG A 204 33.52 30.25 0.98
CA ARG A 204 33.56 30.82 2.34
C ARG A 204 32.49 30.21 3.25
#